data_AF-A0A914YLU9-F1
#
_entry.id   AF-A0A914YLU9-F1
#
_cell.length_a   1.000
_cell.length_b   1.000
_cell.length_c   1.000
_cell.angle_alpha   90.00
_cell.angle_beta   90.00
_cell.angle_gamma   90.00
#
_symmetry.space_group_name_H-M   'P 1'
#
loop_
_entity.id
_entity.type
_entity.pdbx_description
1 polymer ?
#
loop_
_entity_poly.entity_id
_entity_poly.type
_entity_poly.pdbx_seq_one_letter_code
_entity_poly.pdbx_strand_id
1 'polypeptide(L)'
;MQTECEHALMLNKIKSHLPSNVIKRLEERVMEENIGHAEIEGLQRCQKCNYAVEVIGGRYFICICGHKQCIKCGDPFDNKKHNDFTCANKKRKEEQTVDDQINDVVVRFCHKCKLQFVKSSGCNFMKCR
;
A
#
# COMPACT_ATOMS: atom_id res chain seq x y z
N MET A 1 2.10 20.98 7.54
CA MET A 1 3.50 21.33 7.85
C MET A 1 4.12 21.91 6.60
N GLN A 2 4.42 23.22 6.60
CA GLN A 2 5.15 23.86 5.52
C GLN A 2 6.60 23.39 5.60
N THR A 3 7.04 22.63 4.61
CA THR A 3 8.46 22.40 4.39
C THR A 3 9.02 23.66 3.73
N GLU A 4 9.95 24.34 4.40
CA GLU A 4 10.71 25.47 3.86
C GLU A 4 11.60 25.00 2.70
N CYS A 5 11.01 24.79 1.53
CA CYS A 5 11.71 24.47 0.30
C CYS A 5 11.65 25.68 -0.61
N GLU A 6 12.79 26.34 -0.83
CA GLU A 6 12.91 27.50 -1.74
C GLU A 6 12.47 27.18 -3.18
N HIS A 7 12.51 25.89 -3.56
CA HIS A 7 12.16 25.41 -4.90
C HIS A 7 10.92 24.50 -4.89
N ALA A 8 9.91 24.82 -4.08
CA ALA A 8 8.66 24.07 -4.07
C ALA A 8 8.00 24.06 -5.47
N LEU A 9 7.85 22.87 -6.05
CA LEU A 9 7.12 22.70 -7.30
C LEU A 9 5.62 22.73 -7.01
N MET A 10 4.96 23.77 -7.48
CA MET A 10 3.50 23.87 -7.41
C MET A 10 2.86 22.79 -8.29
N LEU A 11 1.84 22.11 -7.76
CA LEU A 11 1.06 21.09 -8.49
C LEU A 11 0.56 21.60 -9.85
N ASN A 12 0.21 22.88 -9.96
CA ASN A 12 -0.24 23.48 -11.22
C ASN A 12 0.85 23.46 -12.31
N LYS A 13 2.12 23.68 -11.96
CA LYS A 13 3.25 23.58 -12.91
C LYS A 13 3.48 22.14 -13.33
N ILE A 14 3.28 21.18 -12.44
CA ILE A 14 3.41 19.75 -12.74
C ILE A 14 2.31 19.32 -13.73
N LYS A 15 1.07 19.74 -13.48
CA LYS A 15 -0.08 19.43 -14.34
C LYS A 15 0.07 19.99 -15.76
N SER A 16 0.70 21.15 -15.96
CA SER A 16 0.88 21.72 -17.31
C SER A 16 1.87 20.95 -18.19
N HIS A 17 2.76 20.15 -17.60
CA HIS A 17 3.79 19.40 -18.33
C HIS A 17 3.50 17.90 -18.45
N LEU A 18 2.43 17.42 -17.81
CA LEU A 18 2.04 16.01 -17.85
C LEU A 18 0.93 15.77 -18.88
N PRO A 19 0.93 14.62 -19.57
CA PRO A 19 -0.18 14.23 -20.40
C PRO A 19 -1.42 13.90 -19.54
N SER A 20 -2.61 14.11 -20.11
CA SER A 20 -3.89 14.03 -19.39
C SER A 20 -4.16 12.68 -18.72
N ASN A 21 -3.68 11.58 -19.31
CA ASN A 21 -3.75 10.25 -18.73
C ASN A 21 -2.93 10.08 -17.44
N VAL A 22 -1.76 10.73 -17.36
CA VAL A 22 -0.89 10.69 -16.18
C VAL A 22 -1.44 11.58 -15.07
N ILE A 23 -2.01 12.74 -15.41
CA ILE A 23 -2.67 13.62 -14.43
C ILE A 23 -3.82 12.89 -13.75
N LYS A 24 -4.69 12.20 -14.50
CA LYS A 24 -5.79 11.42 -13.91
C LYS A 24 -5.30 10.40 -12.89
N ARG A 25 -4.27 9.63 -13.24
CA ARG A 25 -3.65 8.65 -12.33
C ARG A 25 -3.01 9.29 -11.10
N LEU A 26 -2.39 10.46 -11.27
CA LEU A 26 -1.82 11.22 -10.17
C LEU A 26 -2.91 11.67 -9.20
N GLU A 27 -4.01 12.20 -9.71
CA GLU A 27 -5.16 12.64 -8.91
C GLU A 27 -5.82 11.47 -8.18
N GLU A 28 -6.05 10.35 -8.86
CA GLU A 28 -6.53 9.10 -8.23
C GLU A 28 -5.64 8.70 -7.05
N ARG A 29 -4.31 8.72 -7.23
CA ARG A 29 -3.37 8.36 -6.17
C ARG A 29 -3.36 9.35 -5.00
N VAL A 30 -3.41 10.65 -5.30
CA VAL A 30 -3.48 11.69 -4.27
C VAL A 30 -4.77 11.56 -3.46
N MET A 31 -5.90 11.27 -4.10
CA MET A 31 -7.16 10.99 -3.38
C MET A 31 -7.03 9.78 -2.46
N GLU A 32 -6.42 8.70 -2.93
CA GLU A 32 -6.17 7.50 -2.14
C GLU A 32 -5.26 7.76 -0.92
N GLU A 33 -4.19 8.52 -1.12
CA GLU A 33 -3.29 8.95 -0.04
C GLU A 33 -4.03 9.84 0.96
N ASN A 34 -4.83 10.81 0.49
CA ASN A 34 -5.61 11.67 1.35
C ASN A 34 -6.61 10.87 2.21
N ILE A 35 -7.26 9.86 1.65
CA ILE A 35 -8.15 8.96 2.40
C ILE A 35 -7.35 8.18 3.46
N GLY A 36 -6.14 7.71 3.12
CA GLY A 36 -5.24 7.05 4.08
C GLY A 36 -4.77 7.96 5.21
N HIS A 37 -4.55 9.25 4.91
CA HIS A 37 -4.13 10.26 5.87
C HIS A 37 -5.27 10.93 6.64
N ALA A 38 -6.52 10.73 6.23
CA ALA A 38 -7.69 11.33 6.88
C ALA A 38 -8.03 10.70 8.25
N GLU A 39 -7.31 9.64 8.67
CA GLU A 39 -7.46 8.97 9.97
C GLU A 39 -8.93 8.64 10.31
N ILE A 40 -9.73 8.31 9.29
CA ILE A 40 -11.17 8.04 9.44
C ILE A 40 -11.35 6.76 10.27
N GLU A 41 -11.98 6.90 11.44
CA GLU A 41 -12.28 5.77 12.31
C GLU A 41 -13.23 4.78 11.63
N GLY A 42 -12.90 3.49 11.66
CA GLY A 42 -13.75 2.48 11.03
C GLY A 42 -13.76 2.50 9.49
N LEU A 43 -12.76 3.15 8.86
CA LEU A 43 -12.56 3.07 7.41
C LEU A 43 -12.28 1.62 6.98
N GLN A 44 -13.13 1.09 6.11
CA GLN A 44 -13.02 -0.25 5.55
C GLN A 44 -12.91 -0.19 4.03
N ARG A 45 -12.03 -1.01 3.46
CA ARG A 45 -11.82 -1.12 2.01
C ARG A 45 -12.25 -2.48 1.51
N CYS A 46 -13.03 -2.49 0.43
CA CYS A 46 -13.43 -3.74 -0.19
C CYS A 46 -12.24 -4.42 -0.90
N GLN A 47 -11.96 -5.68 -0.60
CA GLN A 47 -10.83 -6.40 -1.23
C GLN A 47 -11.01 -6.67 -2.73
N LYS A 48 -12.25 -6.60 -3.24
CA LYS A 48 -12.55 -6.85 -4.65
C LYS A 48 -12.48 -5.62 -5.54
N CYS A 49 -13.04 -4.51 -5.08
CA CYS A 49 -13.16 -3.29 -5.91
C CYS A 49 -12.50 -2.06 -5.28
N ASN A 50 -11.77 -2.22 -4.17
CA ASN A 50 -11.12 -1.16 -3.41
C ASN A 50 -12.04 0.00 -2.96
N TYR A 51 -13.36 -0.23 -2.96
CA TYR A 51 -14.31 0.76 -2.48
C TYR A 51 -14.10 1.03 -0.99
N ALA A 52 -13.86 2.28 -0.63
CA ALA A 52 -13.65 2.74 0.73
C ALA A 52 -14.98 3.22 1.33
N VAL A 53 -15.31 2.75 2.53
CA VAL A 53 -16.53 3.10 3.25
C VAL A 53 -16.26 3.18 4.75
N GLU A 54 -16.86 4.15 5.41
CA GLU A 54 -16.87 4.24 6.87
C GLU A 54 -17.95 3.30 7.43
N VAL A 55 -17.55 2.39 8.31
CA VAL A 55 -18.48 1.40 8.89
C VAL A 55 -18.58 1.60 10.41
N ILE A 56 -19.76 2.02 10.85
CA ILE A 56 -20.05 2.25 12.26
C ILE A 56 -20.57 0.94 12.88
N GLY A 57 -19.65 0.07 13.27
CA GLY A 57 -19.94 -1.18 13.98
C GLY A 57 -20.48 -2.32 13.09
N GLY A 58 -20.64 -3.49 13.71
CA GLY A 58 -21.09 -4.73 13.04
C GLY A 58 -20.00 -5.81 12.92
N ARG A 59 -20.37 -6.99 12.42
CA ARG A 59 -19.42 -8.11 12.18
C ARG A 59 -18.92 -8.16 10.73
N TYR A 60 -19.73 -7.72 9.79
CA TYR A 60 -19.42 -7.72 8.37
C TYR A 60 -20.02 -6.47 7.72
N PHE A 61 -19.47 -6.06 6.58
CA PHE A 61 -20.13 -5.11 5.69
C PHE A 61 -20.32 -5.74 4.30
N ILE A 62 -21.30 -5.20 3.58
CA ILE A 62 -21.60 -5.58 2.20
C ILE A 62 -21.23 -4.39 1.33
N CYS A 63 -20.29 -4.61 0.43
CA CYS A 63 -19.89 -3.60 -0.56
C CYS A 63 -20.97 -3.44 -1.64
N ILE A 64 -20.99 -2.29 -2.30
CA ILE A 64 -21.82 -2.02 -3.48
C ILE A 64 -21.63 -3.03 -4.62
N CYS A 65 -20.48 -3.72 -4.68
CA CYS A 65 -20.23 -4.80 -5.64
C CYS A 65 -20.85 -6.15 -5.23
N GLY A 66 -21.60 -6.20 -4.12
CA GLY A 66 -22.19 -7.41 -3.57
C GLY A 66 -21.23 -8.27 -2.74
N HIS A 67 -19.97 -7.84 -2.56
CA HIS A 67 -19.01 -8.59 -1.75
C HIS A 67 -19.25 -8.37 -0.26
N LYS A 68 -19.48 -9.47 0.48
CA LYS A 68 -19.62 -9.47 1.93
C LYS A 68 -18.27 -9.81 2.57
N GLN A 69 -17.76 -8.94 3.42
CA GLN A 69 -16.48 -9.15 4.10
C GLN A 69 -16.52 -8.82 5.59
N CYS A 70 -15.67 -9.50 6.35
CA CYS A 70 -15.50 -9.27 7.78
C CYS A 70 -14.79 -7.94 8.03
N ILE A 71 -15.31 -7.15 8.96
CA ILE A 71 -14.73 -5.84 9.33
C ILE A 71 -13.38 -6.02 10.05
N LYS A 72 -13.15 -7.15 10.73
CA LYS A 72 -11.94 -7.38 11.53
C LYS A 72 -10.73 -7.89 10.73
N CYS A 73 -10.93 -8.68 9.69
CA CYS A 73 -9.85 -9.34 8.95
C CYS A 73 -9.93 -9.15 7.42
N GLY A 74 -10.98 -8.49 6.92
CA GLY A 74 -11.20 -8.22 5.50
C GLY A 74 -11.61 -9.43 4.64
N ASP A 75 -11.62 -10.65 5.19
CA ASP A 75 -11.95 -11.86 4.41
C ASP A 75 -13.44 -11.93 4.04
N PRO A 76 -13.78 -12.68 2.97
CA PRO A 76 -15.16 -13.03 2.67
C PRO A 76 -15.86 -13.62 3.91
N PHE A 77 -16.98 -13.01 4.30
CA PHE A 77 -17.71 -13.44 5.50
C PHE A 77 -18.72 -14.53 5.15
N ASP A 78 -18.37 -15.77 5.46
CA ASP A 78 -19.29 -16.91 5.45
C ASP A 78 -19.71 -17.26 6.88
N ASN A 79 -21.02 -17.17 7.18
CA ASN A 79 -21.59 -17.44 8.51
C ASN A 79 -21.22 -18.83 9.08
N LYS A 80 -20.80 -19.78 8.23
CA LYS A 80 -20.47 -21.16 8.63
C LYS A 80 -18.97 -21.40 8.86
N LYS A 81 -18.09 -20.55 8.33
CA LYS A 81 -16.63 -20.77 8.33
C LYS A 81 -15.86 -19.69 9.07
N HIS A 82 -16.47 -18.52 9.25
CA HIS A 82 -15.78 -17.35 9.77
C HIS A 82 -16.04 -17.15 11.27
N ASN A 83 -15.04 -17.48 12.11
CA ASN A 83 -15.09 -17.34 13.57
C ASN A 83 -13.96 -16.40 14.06
N ASP A 84 -14.07 -15.86 15.28
CA ASP A 84 -13.04 -14.96 15.84
C ASP A 84 -11.63 -15.59 15.88
N PHE A 85 -11.52 -16.92 15.98
CA PHE A 85 -10.25 -17.65 15.93
C PHE A 85 -9.55 -17.58 14.55
N THR A 86 -10.32 -17.57 13.47
CA THR A 86 -9.76 -17.44 12.11
C THR A 86 -9.18 -16.05 11.85
N CYS A 87 -9.80 -15.00 12.42
CA CYS A 87 -9.28 -13.63 12.36
C CYS A 87 -7.91 -13.49 13.05
N ALA A 88 -7.76 -14.09 14.23
CA ALA A 88 -6.53 -14.00 15.02
C ALA A 88 -5.34 -14.73 14.37
N ASN A 89 -5.59 -15.89 13.76
CA ASN A 89 -4.53 -16.67 13.09
C ASN A 89 -4.00 -16.00 11.82
N LYS A 90 -4.84 -15.22 11.12
CA LYS A 90 -4.42 -14.49 9.92
C LYS A 90 -3.48 -13.33 10.25
N LYS A 91 -3.82 -12.52 11.26
CA LYS A 91 -2.95 -11.42 11.74
C LYS A 91 -1.52 -11.92 12.04
N ARG A 92 -1.41 -13.06 12.73
CA ARG A 92 -0.10 -13.69 13.03
C ARG A 92 0.68 -14.14 11.79
N LYS A 93 0.01 -14.62 10.74
CA LYS A 93 0.68 -15.03 9.49
C LYS A 93 1.14 -13.84 8.65
N GLU A 94 0.34 -12.78 8.59
CA GLU A 94 0.71 -11.56 7.85
C GLU A 94 1.93 -10.88 8.48
N GLU A 95 1.97 -10.76 9.81
CA GLU A 95 3.12 -10.22 10.56
C GLU A 95 4.41 -11.01 10.25
N GLN A 96 4.37 -12.34 10.25
CA GLN A 96 5.54 -13.16 9.94
C GLN A 96 6.05 -12.99 8.50
N THR A 97 5.15 -12.81 7.52
CA THR A 97 5.55 -12.66 6.11
C THR A 97 6.16 -11.30 5.77
N VAL A 98 5.84 -10.25 6.53
CA VAL A 98 6.38 -8.91 6.29
C VAL A 98 7.85 -8.83 6.74
N ASP A 99 8.18 -9.45 7.88
CA ASP A 99 9.57 -9.48 8.39
C ASP A 99 10.52 -10.22 7.45
N ASP A 100 10.05 -11.29 6.78
CA ASP A 100 10.85 -12.06 5.84
C ASP A 100 11.13 -11.30 4.52
N GLN A 101 10.23 -10.44 4.07
CA GLN A 101 10.37 -9.73 2.78
C GLN A 101 11.21 -8.44 2.85
N ILE A 102 11.43 -7.88 4.03
CA ILE A 102 12.22 -6.64 4.20
C ILE A 102 13.73 -6.91 4.03
N ASN A 103 14.19 -8.14 4.25
CA ASN A 103 15.62 -8.45 4.29
C ASN A 103 16.29 -8.67 2.91
N ASP A 104 15.53 -8.87 1.84
CA ASP A 104 16.07 -9.29 0.53
C ASP A 104 16.28 -8.15 -0.49
N VAL A 105 15.82 -6.93 -0.19
CA VAL A 105 15.65 -5.87 -1.22
C VAL A 105 16.95 -5.09 -1.54
N VAL A 106 18.00 -5.21 -0.71
CA VAL A 106 19.17 -4.31 -0.78
C VAL A 106 20.43 -5.01 -1.30
N VAL A 107 20.30 -6.23 -1.83
CA VAL A 107 21.43 -7.05 -2.22
C VAL A 107 21.49 -7.22 -3.75
N ARG A 108 22.62 -6.86 -4.35
CA ARG A 108 22.89 -7.10 -5.79
C ARG A 108 24.06 -8.06 -5.97
N PHE A 109 24.09 -8.75 -7.11
CA PHE A 109 25.15 -9.68 -7.46
C PHE A 109 25.91 -9.20 -8.71
N CYS A 110 27.23 -9.35 -8.71
CA CYS A 110 28.02 -9.10 -9.92
C CYS A 110 27.70 -10.16 -10.98
N HIS A 111 27.41 -9.74 -12.21
CA HIS A 111 27.01 -10.67 -13.27
C HIS A 111 28.13 -11.67 -13.66
N LYS A 112 29.41 -11.32 -13.43
CA LYS A 112 30.57 -12.18 -13.73
C LYS A 112 30.94 -13.11 -12.58
N CYS A 113 31.28 -12.56 -11.42
CA CYS A 113 31.83 -13.34 -10.30
C CYS A 113 30.78 -13.73 -9.25
N LYS A 114 29.53 -13.30 -9.40
CA LYS A 114 28.42 -13.54 -8.46
C LYS A 114 28.69 -13.04 -7.03
N LEU A 115 29.69 -12.19 -6.82
CA LEU A 115 29.93 -11.56 -5.53
C LEU A 115 28.75 -10.65 -5.15
N GLN A 116 28.30 -10.81 -3.91
CA GLN A 116 27.24 -10.02 -3.31
C GLN A 116 27.76 -8.62 -2.95
N PHE A 117 27.00 -7.57 -3.27
CA PHE A 117 27.34 -6.20 -2.89
C PHE A 117 26.10 -5.34 -2.63
N VAL A 118 26.29 -4.33 -1.78
CA VAL A 118 25.30 -3.30 -1.47
C VAL A 118 25.77 -1.98 -2.09
N LYS A 119 24.86 -1.25 -2.75
CA LYS A 119 25.18 0.08 -3.26
C LYS A 119 25.30 1.06 -2.09
N SER A 120 26.48 1.60 -1.88
CA SER A 120 26.75 2.63 -0.86
C SER A 120 26.42 4.05 -1.33
N SER A 121 26.28 4.29 -2.64
CA SER A 121 26.00 5.62 -3.21
C SER A 121 25.14 5.56 -4.47
N GLY A 122 24.55 6.71 -4.85
CA GLY A 122 23.65 6.86 -6.00
C GLY A 122 24.29 6.69 -7.40
N CYS A 123 25.52 6.19 -7.49
CA CYS A 123 26.15 5.88 -8.77
C CYS A 123 25.75 4.47 -9.24
N ASN A 124 25.26 4.36 -10.48
CA ASN A 124 24.92 3.08 -11.09
C ASN A 124 26.12 2.32 -11.66
N PHE A 125 27.24 3.01 -11.86
CA PHE A 125 28.48 2.41 -12.35
C PHE A 125 29.26 1.82 -11.17
N MET A 126 29.29 0.48 -11.11
CA MET A 126 30.00 -0.27 -10.08
C MET A 126 31.19 -1.00 -10.71
N LYS A 127 32.36 -0.89 -10.09
CA LYS A 127 33.52 -1.72 -10.45
C LYS A 127 33.57 -2.91 -9.49
N CYS A 128 33.58 -4.12 -10.06
CA CYS A 128 33.92 -5.30 -9.29
C CYS A 128 35.38 -5.18 -8.87
N ARG A 129 35.66 -5.35 -7.57
CA ARG A 129 37.02 -5.55 -7.08
C ARG A 129 37.49 -6.96 -7.41
#